data_AF-A0A3M1UP80-F1
#
_entry.id   AF-A0A3M1UP80-F1
#
_cell.length_a   1.000
_cell.length_b   1.000
_cell.length_c   1.000
_cell.angle_alpha   90.00
_cell.angle_beta   90.00
_cell.angle_gamma   90.00
#
_symmetry.space_group_name_H-M   'P 1'
#
loop_
_entity.id
_entity.type
_entity.pdbx_description
1 polymer ?
#
loop_
_entity_poly.entity_id
_entity_poly.type
_entity_poly.pdbx_seq_one_letter_code
_entity_poly.pdbx_strand_id
1 'polypeptide(L)'
;MDMTATYDEISVFSYSIMYSNLIQMDKLFFCIATALLLTACQQNSAPQTQPELPAQAVSLTQPPDQFAEYWYQGKAEISSYALEQARYGEIHDGHAVLVYVTEDFSKKKQVKLDHPEQAGADRVPILKLNFVKKFTTGIYPYSLMQSVFSPVDVQAYPHALKTSMSAQEWCGHTFTQYNLQGKQYRIHGFSYFESEGDVELKLPAVWLEDEVWTRIRLQPQSLPTGTVEMVPASFYLRLAHKPFEVQQAEATLSSPENEPQTRIYELYYPAHNRRLRIRFESEFPHRILSWEEQYPDGFGPNAKVLTTKASLINRLNTAYWRQHNNEHEGLRAQLGLPEG
;
A
#
# COMPACT_ATOMS: atom_id res chain seq x y z
N MET A 1 -18.79 54.73 31.59
CA MET A 1 -19.96 53.92 31.19
C MET A 1 -19.51 52.47 31.28
N ASP A 2 -19.33 51.87 32.44
CA ASP A 2 -20.22 51.77 33.61
C ASP A 2 -21.63 51.27 33.27
N MET A 3 -21.81 49.96 33.42
CA MET A 3 -23.00 49.35 33.98
C MET A 3 -22.60 48.07 34.72
N THR A 4 -22.89 48.08 36.01
CA THR A 4 -22.74 47.04 37.02
C THR A 4 -24.03 46.22 37.15
N ALA A 5 -23.88 44.91 37.43
CA ALA A 5 -24.82 44.07 38.20
C ALA A 5 -24.09 42.73 38.50
N THR A 6 -23.41 42.56 39.64
CA THR A 6 -23.88 42.02 40.94
C THR A 6 -24.59 40.66 40.87
N TYR A 7 -23.90 39.60 41.31
CA TYR A 7 -24.46 38.44 41.99
C TYR A 7 -23.47 37.96 43.06
N ASP A 8 -24.06 37.43 44.13
CA ASP A 8 -23.60 37.43 45.53
C ASP A 8 -22.45 36.47 45.91
N GLU A 9 -21.80 36.85 47.00
CA GLU A 9 -20.89 36.05 47.82
C GLU A 9 -21.60 34.98 48.66
N ILE A 10 -20.75 34.09 49.23
CA ILE A 10 -20.91 33.27 50.45
C ILE A 10 -21.24 31.78 50.23
N SER A 11 -20.18 30.97 50.19
CA SER A 11 -19.97 29.99 51.27
C SER A 11 -18.47 29.69 51.45
N VAL A 12 -17.93 30.22 52.53
CA VAL A 12 -16.62 29.93 53.13
C VAL A 12 -16.63 28.50 53.67
N PHE A 13 -15.52 27.76 53.53
CA PHE A 13 -14.80 27.04 54.60
C PHE A 13 -14.01 25.82 54.07
N SER A 14 -12.74 25.78 54.48
CA SER A 14 -11.92 24.56 54.67
C SER A 14 -11.22 23.97 53.45
N TYR A 15 -10.12 24.56 52.97
CA TYR A 15 -8.95 23.79 52.49
C TYR A 15 -7.68 24.66 52.60
N SER A 16 -7.35 25.02 53.83
CA SER A 16 -6.01 25.50 54.20
C SER A 16 -5.69 24.85 55.52
N ILE A 17 -5.10 23.65 55.45
CA ILE A 17 -4.19 22.97 56.40
C ILE A 17 -3.85 21.65 55.70
N MET A 18 -2.82 21.66 54.84
CA MET A 18 -2.02 20.48 54.47
C MET A 18 -0.80 20.93 53.64
N TYR A 19 -0.18 22.05 54.04
CA TYR A 19 1.13 22.49 53.55
C TYR A 19 2.05 22.68 54.74
N SER A 20 2.33 21.58 55.44
CA SER A 20 3.33 21.47 56.49
C SER A 20 3.44 19.97 56.80
N ASN A 21 4.64 19.38 56.64
CA ASN A 21 4.99 17.97 56.89
C ASN A 21 5.12 17.04 55.67
N LEU A 22 5.73 17.50 54.57
CA LEU A 22 6.35 16.59 53.60
C LEU A 22 7.73 17.06 53.13
N ILE A 23 8.49 17.70 54.04
CA ILE A 23 9.90 18.06 53.85
C ILE A 23 10.68 17.49 55.03
N GLN A 24 10.80 16.16 55.12
CA GLN A 24 11.78 15.51 56.02
C GLN A 24 11.91 13.99 55.83
N MET A 25 11.93 13.46 54.61
CA MET A 25 12.34 12.06 54.38
C MET A 25 13.30 11.84 53.18
N ASP A 26 13.85 12.92 52.60
CA ASP A 26 14.73 12.85 51.42
C ASP A 26 16.24 12.71 51.71
N LYS A 27 16.65 12.29 52.91
CA LYS A 27 18.09 12.21 53.27
C LYS A 27 18.59 10.87 53.78
N LEU A 28 17.78 9.80 53.70
CA LEU A 28 18.22 8.45 54.10
C LEU A 28 18.24 7.44 52.94
N PHE A 29 17.69 7.76 51.76
CA PHE A 29 17.77 6.91 50.57
C PHE A 29 18.92 7.24 49.62
N PHE A 30 19.69 8.30 49.88
CA PHE A 30 20.72 8.80 48.96
C PHE A 30 22.15 8.28 49.24
N CYS A 31 22.34 7.35 50.18
CA CYS A 31 23.67 6.83 50.52
C CYS A 31 23.87 5.32 50.30
N ILE A 32 22.90 4.62 49.69
CA ILE A 32 23.05 3.19 49.29
C ILE A 32 23.03 3.03 47.75
N ALA A 33 22.94 4.12 46.99
CA ALA A 33 22.88 4.10 45.52
C ALA A 33 24.26 4.27 44.83
N THR A 34 25.37 4.39 45.56
CA THR A 34 26.66 4.82 45.00
C THR A 34 27.82 3.83 45.20
N ALA A 35 27.53 2.52 45.28
CA ALA A 35 28.58 1.50 45.46
C ALA A 35 28.38 0.18 44.66
N LEU A 36 27.57 0.17 43.59
CA LEU A 36 27.33 -1.03 42.77
C LEU A 36 27.48 -0.78 41.26
N LEU A 37 28.40 0.11 40.87
CA LEU A 37 28.59 0.54 39.48
C LEU A 37 29.84 0.00 38.77
N LEU A 38 30.40 -1.13 39.20
CA LEU A 38 31.57 -1.70 38.52
C LEU A 38 31.59 -3.24 38.55
N THR A 39 30.64 -3.89 37.88
CA THR A 39 30.89 -5.19 37.21
C THR A 39 29.82 -5.50 36.17
N ALA A 40 30.28 -5.93 35.00
CA ALA A 40 29.56 -6.65 33.93
C ALA A 40 28.75 -5.82 32.92
N CYS A 41 29.37 -5.58 31.76
CA CYS A 41 28.90 -6.09 30.47
C CYS A 41 29.97 -5.85 29.39
N GLN A 42 30.83 -6.84 29.17
CA GLN A 42 31.46 -7.03 27.85
C GLN A 42 30.38 -7.60 26.93
N GLN A 43 29.81 -6.78 26.05
CA GLN A 43 29.03 -7.28 24.92
C GLN A 43 30.00 -7.67 23.80
N ASN A 44 30.40 -8.94 23.79
CA ASN A 44 30.84 -9.58 22.56
C ASN A 44 29.62 -9.70 21.64
N SER A 45 29.56 -8.86 20.62
CA SER A 45 28.59 -8.97 19.54
C SER A 45 28.94 -10.19 18.68
N ALA A 46 28.44 -11.36 19.07
CA ALA A 46 28.34 -12.49 18.16
C ALA A 46 27.30 -12.17 17.07
N PRO A 47 27.50 -12.56 15.80
CA PRO A 47 26.49 -12.40 14.77
C PRO A 47 25.26 -13.22 15.15
N GLN A 48 24.12 -12.56 15.33
CA GLN A 48 22.85 -13.26 15.47
C GLN A 48 22.45 -13.81 14.10
N THR A 49 22.69 -15.11 13.91
CA THR A 49 22.08 -15.87 12.81
C THR A 49 20.57 -15.85 13.01
N GLN A 50 19.84 -15.22 12.09
CA GLN A 50 18.39 -15.27 12.08
C GLN A 50 17.93 -16.72 11.85
N PRO A 51 16.84 -17.18 12.49
CA PRO A 51 16.26 -18.49 12.19
C PRO A 51 15.82 -18.53 10.73
N GLU A 52 16.33 -19.51 9.99
CA GLU A 52 15.91 -19.82 8.63
C GLU A 52 14.41 -20.18 8.65
N LEU A 53 13.61 -19.46 7.86
CA LEU A 53 12.16 -19.67 7.78
C LEU A 53 11.89 -21.13 7.33
N PRO A 54 11.03 -21.89 8.01
CA PRO A 54 10.59 -23.16 7.47
C PRO A 54 9.76 -22.89 6.21
N ALA A 55 10.29 -23.30 5.06
CA ALA A 55 9.59 -23.34 3.79
C ALA A 55 8.42 -24.33 3.92
N GLN A 56 7.27 -23.85 4.38
CA GLN A 56 6.02 -24.56 4.13
C GLN A 56 5.83 -24.54 2.61
N ALA A 57 5.63 -25.72 2.01
CA ALA A 57 5.52 -25.90 0.57
C ALA A 57 4.33 -25.10 0.04
N VAL A 58 4.59 -23.87 -0.39
CA VAL A 58 3.63 -23.06 -1.11
C VAL A 58 3.53 -23.64 -2.51
N SER A 59 2.32 -24.01 -2.93
CA SER A 59 2.08 -24.50 -4.29
C SER A 59 2.20 -23.33 -5.26
N LEU A 60 3.43 -23.07 -5.68
CA LEU A 60 3.76 -22.16 -6.75
C LEU A 60 3.94 -22.97 -8.02
N THR A 61 3.51 -22.43 -9.15
CA THR A 61 3.90 -22.95 -10.48
C THR A 61 5.36 -22.68 -10.83
N GLN A 62 6.04 -21.82 -10.06
CA GLN A 62 7.48 -21.63 -10.13
C GLN A 62 8.17 -22.72 -9.28
N PRO A 63 9.39 -23.17 -9.63
CA PRO A 63 10.18 -23.97 -8.71
C PRO A 63 10.23 -23.25 -7.36
N PRO A 64 9.82 -23.90 -6.25
CA PRO A 64 9.78 -23.27 -4.92
C PRO A 64 11.07 -22.51 -4.56
N ASP A 65 12.19 -23.01 -5.07
CA ASP A 65 13.54 -22.49 -4.88
C ASP A 65 13.69 -21.06 -5.43
N GLN A 66 13.27 -20.77 -6.67
CA GLN A 66 13.49 -19.44 -7.28
C GLN A 66 12.68 -18.34 -6.59
N PHE A 67 11.44 -18.64 -6.18
CA PHE A 67 10.60 -17.68 -5.48
C PHE A 67 11.16 -17.36 -4.10
N ALA A 68 11.48 -18.40 -3.31
CA ALA A 68 12.02 -18.25 -1.97
C ALA A 68 13.37 -17.53 -2.01
N GLU A 69 14.25 -17.93 -2.93
CA GLU A 69 15.53 -17.27 -3.15
C GLU A 69 15.36 -15.79 -3.43
N TYR A 70 14.38 -15.35 -4.21
CA TYR A 70 14.24 -13.93 -4.53
C TYR A 70 13.49 -13.13 -3.46
N TRP A 71 12.35 -13.64 -2.99
CA TRP A 71 11.41 -12.87 -2.16
C TRP A 71 11.57 -13.08 -0.65
N TYR A 72 12.22 -14.14 -0.20
CA TYR A 72 12.44 -14.40 1.24
C TYR A 72 13.85 -14.03 1.73
N GLN A 73 14.52 -13.12 1.03
CA GLN A 73 15.83 -12.57 1.44
C GLN A 73 15.76 -11.46 2.51
N GLY A 74 14.58 -11.18 3.06
CA GLY A 74 14.39 -10.07 4.01
C GLY A 74 14.58 -8.67 3.40
N LYS A 75 14.26 -8.51 2.11
CA LYS A 75 14.35 -7.25 1.35
C LYS A 75 13.03 -6.97 0.61
N ALA A 76 12.87 -5.74 0.12
CA ALA A 76 11.80 -5.38 -0.81
C ALA A 76 12.37 -5.00 -2.18
N GLU A 77 11.61 -5.28 -3.24
CA GLU A 77 11.85 -4.71 -4.56
C GLU A 77 11.15 -3.35 -4.65
N ILE A 78 11.90 -2.28 -4.88
CA ILE A 78 11.41 -0.93 -5.15
C ILE A 78 11.68 -0.62 -6.61
N SER A 79 10.64 -0.35 -7.38
CA SER A 79 10.72 0.03 -8.79
C SER A 79 10.11 1.41 -8.98
N SER A 80 10.84 2.29 -9.68
CA SER A 80 10.46 3.67 -9.97
C SER A 80 10.10 3.83 -11.44
N TYR A 81 9.13 4.67 -11.74
CA TYR A 81 8.60 4.85 -13.08
C TYR A 81 8.41 6.33 -13.39
N ALA A 82 8.78 6.74 -14.60
CA ALA A 82 8.38 8.03 -15.16
C ALA A 82 6.89 7.93 -15.48
N LEU A 83 6.07 8.83 -14.96
CA LEU A 83 4.62 8.81 -15.10
C LEU A 83 4.16 10.03 -15.92
N GLU A 84 3.35 9.78 -16.94
CA GLU A 84 2.56 10.77 -17.65
C GLU A 84 1.09 10.52 -17.27
N GLN A 85 0.52 11.30 -16.35
CA GLN A 85 -0.82 11.06 -15.81
C GLN A 85 -1.87 11.91 -16.53
N ALA A 86 -2.89 11.27 -17.09
CA ALA A 86 -4.07 11.96 -17.57
C ALA A 86 -4.89 12.48 -16.38
N ARG A 87 -5.18 13.79 -16.36
CA ARG A 87 -6.07 14.43 -15.39
C ARG A 87 -6.55 15.77 -15.91
N TYR A 88 -7.85 16.03 -15.75
CA TYR A 88 -8.51 17.28 -16.18
C TYR A 88 -8.40 17.58 -17.69
N GLY A 89 -8.35 16.53 -18.52
CA GLY A 89 -8.25 16.68 -19.98
C GLY A 89 -6.85 17.04 -20.48
N GLU A 90 -5.84 16.92 -19.62
CA GLU A 90 -4.42 17.18 -19.91
C GLU A 90 -3.54 16.02 -19.43
N ILE A 91 -2.29 15.99 -19.90
CA ILE A 91 -1.26 15.03 -19.45
C ILE A 91 -0.28 15.77 -18.55
N HIS A 92 -0.02 15.21 -17.37
CA HIS A 92 0.86 15.81 -16.37
C HIS A 92 2.00 14.88 -16.01
N ASP A 93 3.22 15.40 -16.01
CA ASP A 93 4.40 14.65 -15.62
C ASP A 93 4.42 14.35 -14.11
N GLY A 94 4.98 13.21 -13.77
CA GLY A 94 5.10 12.75 -12.40
C GLY A 94 5.97 11.51 -12.28
N HIS A 95 5.84 10.83 -11.15
CA HIS A 95 6.49 9.57 -10.91
C HIS A 95 5.55 8.58 -10.24
N ALA A 96 5.80 7.31 -10.50
CA ALA A 96 5.18 6.21 -9.78
C ALA A 96 6.25 5.33 -9.13
N VAL A 97 5.89 4.70 -8.01
CA VAL A 97 6.75 3.76 -7.29
C VAL A 97 5.95 2.53 -6.92
N LEU A 98 6.45 1.35 -7.29
CA LEU A 98 5.89 0.07 -6.87
C LEU A 98 6.88 -0.57 -5.89
N VAL A 99 6.42 -0.89 -4.69
CA VAL A 99 7.20 -1.57 -3.66
C VAL A 99 6.56 -2.93 -3.38
N TYR A 100 7.29 -3.99 -3.71
CA TYR A 100 6.89 -5.37 -3.46
C TYR A 100 7.70 -5.97 -2.30
N VAL A 101 7.02 -6.58 -1.34
CA VAL A 101 7.65 -7.21 -0.18
C VAL A 101 6.81 -8.38 0.33
N THR A 102 7.47 -9.44 0.79
CA THR A 102 6.78 -10.55 1.48
C THR A 102 6.60 -10.23 2.95
N GLU A 103 5.41 -10.52 3.47
CA GLU A 103 5.06 -10.31 4.87
C GLU A 103 4.14 -11.42 5.36
N ASP A 104 4.14 -11.65 6.68
CA ASP A 104 3.14 -12.48 7.33
C ASP A 104 1.91 -11.63 7.68
N PHE A 105 0.73 -12.10 7.29
CA PHE A 105 -0.53 -11.38 7.41
C PHE A 105 -1.57 -12.19 8.18
N SER A 106 -2.36 -11.52 9.02
CA SER A 106 -3.49 -12.14 9.70
C SER A 106 -4.68 -12.19 8.75
N LYS A 107 -5.16 -13.40 8.42
CA LYS A 107 -6.36 -13.57 7.59
C LYS A 107 -7.60 -12.99 8.24
N LYS A 108 -7.73 -13.13 9.56
CA LYS A 108 -8.87 -12.68 10.35
C LYS A 108 -8.88 -11.17 10.59
N LYS A 109 -7.74 -10.60 11.01
CA LYS A 109 -7.63 -9.17 11.33
C LYS A 109 -7.30 -8.31 10.11
N GLN A 110 -6.76 -8.92 9.06
CA GLN A 110 -6.34 -8.27 7.82
C GLN A 110 -5.34 -7.13 8.04
N VAL A 111 -4.33 -7.45 8.83
CA VAL A 111 -3.17 -6.61 9.16
C VAL A 111 -1.91 -7.46 9.16
N LYS A 112 -0.76 -6.80 9.03
CA LYS A 112 0.56 -7.42 9.22
C LYS A 112 0.65 -8.04 10.62
N LEU A 113 1.29 -9.20 10.72
CA LEU A 113 1.59 -9.86 11.99
C LEU A 113 2.93 -9.38 12.56
N ASP A 114 2.91 -8.91 13.80
CA ASP A 114 4.15 -8.57 14.54
C ASP A 114 4.82 -9.83 15.12
N HIS A 115 4.02 -10.83 15.47
CA HIS A 115 4.43 -12.12 16.05
C HIS A 115 3.84 -13.29 15.26
N PRO A 116 4.31 -13.54 14.01
CA PRO A 116 3.73 -14.55 13.13
C PRO A 116 3.81 -15.97 13.68
N GLU A 117 4.79 -16.27 14.52
CA GLU A 117 4.98 -17.57 15.19
C GLU A 117 3.83 -17.92 16.15
N GLN A 118 3.08 -16.93 16.65
CA GLN A 118 1.98 -17.10 17.58
C GLN A 118 0.61 -17.17 16.88
N ALA A 119 0.55 -16.86 15.58
CA ALA A 119 -0.71 -16.72 14.86
C ALA A 119 -1.32 -18.04 14.37
N GLY A 120 -0.54 -19.14 14.36
CA GLY A 120 -1.00 -20.46 13.93
C GLY A 120 -1.67 -20.41 12.55
N ALA A 121 -2.88 -20.95 12.43
CA ALA A 121 -3.64 -21.00 11.17
C ALA A 121 -4.16 -19.65 10.67
N ASP A 122 -4.07 -18.58 11.47
CA ASP A 122 -4.44 -17.22 11.04
C ASP A 122 -3.34 -16.57 10.19
N ARG A 123 -2.11 -17.09 10.27
CA ARG A 123 -0.97 -16.63 9.49
C ARG A 123 -1.13 -17.02 8.02
N VAL A 124 -1.06 -16.03 7.14
CA VAL A 124 -0.98 -16.20 5.69
C VAL A 124 0.20 -15.39 5.16
N PRO A 125 1.24 -16.04 4.59
CA PRO A 125 2.28 -15.33 3.87
C PRO A 125 1.70 -14.66 2.63
N ILE A 126 2.00 -13.37 2.45
CA ILE A 126 1.52 -12.56 1.33
C ILE A 126 2.68 -11.94 0.55
N LEU A 127 2.45 -11.63 -0.71
CA LEU A 127 3.17 -10.57 -1.43
C LEU A 127 2.35 -9.29 -1.31
N LYS A 128 2.89 -8.32 -0.56
CA LYS A 128 2.34 -6.97 -0.46
C LYS A 128 2.89 -6.10 -1.58
N LEU A 129 2.01 -5.36 -2.24
CA LEU A 129 2.35 -4.21 -3.08
C LEU A 129 1.97 -2.93 -2.36
N ASN A 130 2.85 -1.92 -2.38
CA ASN A 130 2.51 -0.51 -2.23
C ASN A 130 2.79 0.19 -3.57
N PHE A 131 1.75 0.72 -4.20
CA PHE A 131 1.81 1.45 -5.46
C PHE A 131 1.52 2.94 -5.18
N VAL A 132 2.50 3.79 -5.37
CA VAL A 132 2.41 5.25 -5.18
C VAL A 132 2.42 5.94 -6.53
N LYS A 133 1.57 6.96 -6.70
CA LYS A 133 1.60 7.92 -7.83
C LYS A 133 1.70 9.33 -7.27
N LYS A 134 2.64 10.12 -7.80
CA LYS A 134 2.78 11.55 -7.50
C LYS A 134 2.92 12.34 -8.78
N PHE A 135 2.09 13.37 -8.94
CA PHE A 135 2.09 14.29 -10.08
C PHE A 135 1.45 15.60 -9.63
N THR A 136 1.54 16.64 -10.44
CA THR A 136 0.86 17.92 -10.20
C THR A 136 -0.14 18.21 -11.30
N THR A 137 -1.17 18.99 -11.02
CA THR A 137 -2.04 19.59 -12.04
C THR A 137 -1.98 21.10 -11.87
N GLY A 138 -1.18 21.76 -12.70
CA GLY A 138 -0.75 23.13 -12.43
C GLY A 138 -0.05 23.22 -11.05
N ILE A 139 -0.67 23.93 -10.11
CA ILE A 139 -0.13 24.09 -8.74
C ILE A 139 -0.59 23.01 -7.75
N TYR A 140 -1.55 22.15 -8.11
CA TYR A 140 -2.16 21.19 -7.18
C TYR A 140 -1.36 19.87 -7.17
N PRO A 141 -0.74 19.48 -6.04
CA PRO A 141 -0.07 18.20 -5.94
C PRO A 141 -1.07 17.08 -5.65
N TYR A 142 -0.89 15.98 -6.35
CA TYR A 142 -1.59 14.72 -6.11
C TYR A 142 -0.62 13.71 -5.51
N SER A 143 -1.03 13.11 -4.39
CA SER A 143 -0.34 11.98 -3.77
C SER A 143 -1.33 10.85 -3.58
N LEU A 144 -1.24 9.81 -4.41
CA LEU A 144 -2.09 8.64 -4.33
C LEU A 144 -1.26 7.42 -3.94
N MET A 145 -1.83 6.57 -3.10
CA MET A 145 -1.21 5.32 -2.70
C MET A 145 -2.24 4.21 -2.63
N GLN A 146 -1.91 3.07 -3.22
CA GLN A 146 -2.68 1.83 -3.16
C GLN A 146 -1.83 0.72 -2.56
N SER A 147 -2.43 -0.11 -1.71
CA SER A 147 -1.82 -1.31 -1.16
C SER A 147 -2.65 -2.54 -1.52
N VAL A 148 -1.97 -3.64 -1.84
CA VAL A 148 -2.59 -4.92 -2.22
C VAL A 148 -1.92 -6.03 -1.43
N PHE A 149 -2.72 -6.91 -0.82
CA PHE A 149 -2.25 -7.95 0.09
C PHE A 149 -2.66 -9.33 -0.45
N SER A 150 -1.87 -9.88 -1.36
CA SER A 150 -2.17 -11.14 -2.04
C SER A 150 -1.43 -12.32 -1.43
N PRO A 151 -2.11 -13.41 -1.04
CA PRO A 151 -1.45 -14.62 -0.57
C PRO A 151 -0.46 -15.16 -1.60
N VAL A 152 0.67 -15.68 -1.11
CA VAL A 152 1.66 -16.35 -1.98
C VAL A 152 1.09 -17.66 -2.51
N ASP A 153 0.31 -18.39 -1.69
CA ASP A 153 -0.44 -19.58 -2.12
C ASP A 153 -1.70 -19.17 -2.87
N VAL A 154 -1.52 -18.90 -4.16
CA VAL A 154 -2.59 -18.42 -5.01
C VAL A 154 -3.61 -19.49 -5.40
N GLN A 155 -3.33 -20.77 -5.16
CA GLN A 155 -4.25 -21.87 -5.43
C GLN A 155 -5.23 -22.01 -4.27
N ALA A 156 -4.74 -21.98 -3.03
CA ALA A 156 -5.59 -21.96 -1.84
C ALA A 156 -6.36 -20.63 -1.72
N TYR A 157 -5.77 -19.54 -2.20
CA TYR A 157 -6.32 -18.19 -2.11
C TYR A 157 -6.28 -17.46 -3.47
N PRO A 158 -7.33 -17.60 -4.29
CA PRO A 158 -7.34 -17.03 -5.64
C PRO A 158 -7.39 -15.49 -5.68
N HIS A 159 -7.75 -14.84 -4.57
CA HIS A 159 -7.92 -13.39 -4.51
C HIS A 159 -7.09 -12.75 -3.39
N ALA A 160 -6.82 -11.45 -3.54
CA ALA A 160 -6.24 -10.62 -2.50
C ALA A 160 -7.13 -10.62 -1.25
N LEU A 161 -6.51 -10.72 -0.08
CA LEU A 161 -7.23 -10.69 1.19
C LEU A 161 -7.74 -9.28 1.48
N LYS A 162 -7.01 -8.28 0.99
CA LYS A 162 -7.28 -6.87 1.21
C LYS A 162 -6.69 -6.03 0.07
N THR A 163 -7.38 -4.95 -0.27
CA THR A 163 -6.77 -3.80 -0.96
C THR A 163 -7.18 -2.52 -0.25
N SER A 164 -6.36 -1.48 -0.34
CA SER A 164 -6.71 -0.15 0.17
C SER A 164 -6.10 0.92 -0.71
N MET A 165 -6.79 2.04 -0.85
CA MET A 165 -6.32 3.19 -1.63
C MET A 165 -6.59 4.47 -0.85
N SER A 166 -5.65 5.41 -0.90
CA SER A 166 -5.84 6.75 -0.38
C SER A 166 -5.38 7.77 -1.41
N ALA A 167 -6.05 8.92 -1.42
CA ALA A 167 -5.64 10.09 -2.17
C ALA A 167 -5.56 11.28 -1.20
N GLN A 168 -4.47 12.04 -1.30
CA GLN A 168 -4.23 13.26 -0.56
C GLN A 168 -3.85 14.36 -1.53
N GLU A 169 -4.61 15.44 -1.50
CA GLU A 169 -4.45 16.61 -2.37
C GLU A 169 -5.01 17.85 -1.65
N TRP A 170 -4.78 19.04 -2.21
CA TRP A 170 -5.14 20.30 -1.55
C TRP A 170 -6.65 20.50 -1.36
N CYS A 171 -7.47 19.85 -2.18
CA CYS A 171 -8.93 19.93 -2.17
C CYS A 171 -9.56 18.95 -1.16
N GLY A 172 -8.84 17.92 -0.71
CA GLY A 172 -9.35 16.96 0.25
C GLY A 172 -8.61 15.62 0.29
N HIS A 173 -9.07 14.74 1.18
CA HIS A 173 -8.54 13.40 1.35
C HIS A 173 -9.65 12.36 1.15
N THR A 174 -9.27 11.20 0.62
CA THR A 174 -10.17 10.05 0.49
C THR A 174 -9.44 8.76 0.88
N PHE A 175 -10.18 7.80 1.43
CA PHE A 175 -9.69 6.45 1.72
C PHE A 175 -10.73 5.42 1.30
N THR A 176 -10.29 4.33 0.67
CA THR A 176 -11.12 3.19 0.32
C THR A 176 -10.40 1.91 0.70
N GLN A 177 -11.15 0.91 1.18
CA GLN A 177 -10.60 -0.39 1.52
C GLN A 177 -11.57 -1.51 1.15
N TYR A 178 -11.04 -2.57 0.55
CA TYR A 178 -11.72 -3.82 0.26
C TYR A 178 -11.17 -4.89 1.18
N ASN A 179 -12.06 -5.60 1.87
CA ASN A 179 -11.72 -6.66 2.81
C ASN A 179 -12.41 -7.95 2.39
N LEU A 180 -11.65 -8.97 1.98
CA LEU A 180 -12.23 -10.25 1.59
C LEU A 180 -12.76 -10.99 2.82
N GLN A 181 -14.08 -11.25 2.85
CA GLN A 181 -14.76 -11.98 3.92
C GLN A 181 -15.63 -13.08 3.31
N GLY A 182 -15.17 -14.32 3.40
CA GLY A 182 -15.85 -15.45 2.77
C GLY A 182 -15.86 -15.31 1.25
N LYS A 183 -17.04 -15.11 0.65
CA LYS A 183 -17.25 -14.97 -0.81
C LYS A 183 -17.58 -13.55 -1.23
N GLN A 184 -17.25 -12.55 -0.41
CA GLN A 184 -17.59 -11.15 -0.64
C GLN A 184 -16.44 -10.23 -0.23
N TYR A 185 -16.34 -9.08 -0.87
CA TYR A 185 -15.57 -7.95 -0.34
C TYR A 185 -16.49 -7.06 0.48
N ARG A 186 -16.12 -6.78 1.73
CA ARG A 186 -16.68 -5.66 2.49
C ARG A 186 -15.88 -4.42 2.14
N ILE A 187 -16.56 -3.36 1.74
CA ILE A 187 -15.94 -2.14 1.25
C ILE A 187 -16.29 -1.01 2.20
N HIS A 188 -15.27 -0.24 2.57
CA HIS A 188 -15.39 1.00 3.31
C HIS A 188 -14.76 2.11 2.49
N GLY A 189 -15.49 3.18 2.24
CA GLY A 189 -14.98 4.41 1.65
C GLY A 189 -15.26 5.59 2.58
N PHE A 190 -14.29 6.48 2.71
CA PHE A 190 -14.42 7.75 3.42
C PHE A 190 -13.97 8.86 2.48
N SER A 191 -14.81 9.85 2.25
CA SER A 191 -14.53 10.92 1.29
C SER A 191 -14.94 12.27 1.85
N TYR A 192 -14.05 13.26 1.65
CA TYR A 192 -14.36 14.66 1.90
C TYR A 192 -15.44 15.22 0.94
N PHE A 193 -15.61 14.63 -0.25
CA PHE A 193 -16.49 15.16 -1.28
C PHE A 193 -17.94 14.70 -1.09
N GLU A 194 -18.87 15.65 -1.04
CA GLU A 194 -20.31 15.43 -0.74
C GLU A 194 -20.95 14.32 -1.60
N SER A 195 -20.68 14.29 -2.90
CA SER A 195 -21.28 13.32 -3.83
C SER A 195 -20.80 11.89 -3.62
N GLU A 196 -19.64 11.70 -2.98
CA GLU A 196 -19.07 10.39 -2.66
C GLU A 196 -19.39 10.00 -1.22
N GLY A 197 -19.09 10.91 -0.28
CA GLY A 197 -19.29 10.73 1.16
C GLY A 197 -18.65 9.46 1.72
N ASP A 198 -19.14 9.07 2.89
CA ASP A 198 -18.78 7.80 3.51
C ASP A 198 -19.70 6.69 3.01
N VAL A 199 -19.12 5.55 2.65
CA VAL A 199 -19.87 4.39 2.13
C VAL A 199 -19.42 3.11 2.78
N GLU A 200 -20.40 2.26 3.10
CA GLU A 200 -20.19 0.86 3.46
C GLU A 200 -21.06 -0.02 2.57
N LEU A 201 -20.43 -0.91 1.80
CA LEU A 201 -21.15 -1.84 0.92
C LEU A 201 -20.45 -3.18 0.80
N LYS A 202 -21.12 -4.13 0.13
CA LYS A 202 -20.58 -5.46 -0.13
C LYS A 202 -20.69 -5.79 -1.61
N LEU A 203 -19.61 -6.32 -2.18
CA LEU A 203 -19.59 -6.89 -3.53
C LEU A 203 -19.28 -8.38 -3.46
N PRO A 204 -19.72 -9.19 -4.44
CA PRO A 204 -19.23 -10.55 -4.58
C PRO A 204 -17.71 -10.56 -4.72
N ALA A 205 -17.05 -11.63 -4.24
CA ALA A 205 -15.63 -11.84 -4.44
C ALA A 205 -15.38 -12.23 -5.90
N VAL A 206 -15.20 -11.20 -6.73
CA VAL A 206 -14.74 -11.29 -8.12
C VAL A 206 -13.29 -10.80 -8.21
N TRP A 207 -12.72 -10.73 -9.41
CA TRP A 207 -11.38 -10.15 -9.54
C TRP A 207 -11.38 -8.67 -9.14
N LEU A 208 -10.31 -8.24 -8.47
CA LEU A 208 -10.00 -6.82 -8.33
C LEU A 208 -8.93 -6.45 -9.35
N GLU A 209 -9.11 -5.40 -10.14
CA GLU A 209 -8.05 -4.94 -11.05
C GLU A 209 -6.76 -4.62 -10.27
N ASP A 210 -6.90 -4.16 -9.03
CA ASP A 210 -5.81 -3.92 -8.10
C ASP A 210 -4.95 -5.18 -7.85
N GLU A 211 -5.54 -6.37 -7.82
CA GLU A 211 -4.82 -7.62 -7.53
C GLU A 211 -4.06 -8.19 -8.72
N VAL A 212 -4.31 -7.68 -9.93
CA VAL A 212 -3.58 -8.04 -11.15
C VAL A 212 -2.08 -7.78 -10.97
N TRP A 213 -1.72 -6.68 -10.32
CA TRP A 213 -0.32 -6.24 -10.16
C TRP A 213 0.54 -7.18 -9.32
N THR A 214 -0.02 -7.79 -8.28
CA THR A 214 0.65 -8.82 -7.47
C THR A 214 0.53 -10.18 -8.13
N ARG A 215 -0.62 -10.48 -8.76
CA ARG A 215 -0.84 -11.72 -9.52
C ARG A 215 0.17 -11.90 -10.65
N ILE A 216 0.55 -10.84 -11.37
CA ILE A 216 1.62 -10.89 -12.38
C ILE A 216 2.95 -11.36 -11.76
N ARG A 217 3.31 -10.86 -10.57
CA ARG A 217 4.59 -11.20 -9.91
C ARG A 217 4.60 -12.61 -9.33
N LEU A 218 3.42 -13.12 -8.94
CA LEU A 218 3.25 -14.44 -8.33
C LEU A 218 3.10 -15.54 -9.39
N GLN A 219 2.14 -15.38 -10.30
CA GLN A 219 1.71 -16.41 -11.23
C GLN A 219 0.92 -15.80 -12.42
N PRO A 220 1.59 -15.18 -13.41
CA PRO A 220 0.93 -14.41 -14.47
C PRO A 220 -0.02 -15.25 -15.34
N GLN A 221 0.27 -16.53 -15.54
CA GLN A 221 -0.58 -17.45 -16.29
C GLN A 221 -1.90 -17.81 -15.59
N SER A 222 -2.08 -17.42 -14.32
CA SER A 222 -3.36 -17.57 -13.60
C SER A 222 -4.23 -16.31 -13.65
N LEU A 223 -3.80 -15.27 -14.37
CA LEU A 223 -4.65 -14.13 -14.67
C LEU A 223 -5.86 -14.59 -15.51
N PRO A 224 -7.06 -14.02 -15.26
CA PRO A 224 -8.23 -14.36 -16.04
C PRO A 224 -8.10 -13.84 -17.47
N THR A 225 -8.65 -14.58 -18.44
CA THR A 225 -8.71 -14.21 -19.86
C THR A 225 -10.13 -14.44 -20.40
N GLY A 226 -10.46 -13.76 -21.51
CA GLY A 226 -11.83 -13.67 -22.04
C GLY A 226 -12.69 -12.66 -21.27
N THR A 227 -14.00 -12.84 -21.30
CA THR A 227 -14.95 -12.02 -20.55
C THR A 227 -14.88 -12.37 -19.07
N VAL A 228 -14.59 -11.38 -18.21
CA VAL A 228 -14.40 -11.54 -16.76
C VAL A 228 -15.14 -10.46 -15.97
N GLU A 229 -15.73 -10.87 -14.84
CA GLU A 229 -16.23 -9.93 -13.83
C GLU A 229 -15.09 -9.40 -12.98
N MET A 230 -14.96 -8.07 -12.93
CA MET A 230 -13.88 -7.41 -12.20
C MET A 230 -14.33 -6.07 -11.63
N VAL A 231 -13.86 -5.71 -10.44
CA VAL A 231 -13.95 -4.33 -9.94
C VAL A 231 -12.80 -3.53 -10.55
N PRO A 232 -13.06 -2.40 -11.25
CA PRO A 232 -12.01 -1.56 -11.83
C PRO A 232 -11.04 -1.01 -10.78
N ALA A 233 -9.86 -0.58 -11.21
CA ALA A 233 -8.80 -0.13 -10.29
C ALA A 233 -9.26 1.00 -9.36
N SER A 234 -8.86 0.92 -8.10
CA SER A 234 -9.25 1.91 -7.09
C SER A 234 -8.79 3.33 -7.46
N PHE A 235 -7.60 3.47 -8.08
CA PHE A 235 -7.14 4.75 -8.62
C PHE A 235 -8.06 5.30 -9.71
N TYR A 236 -8.51 4.45 -10.64
CA TYR A 236 -9.41 4.87 -11.70
C TYR A 236 -10.75 5.30 -11.12
N LEU A 237 -11.35 4.48 -10.26
CA LEU A 237 -12.65 4.79 -9.65
C LEU A 237 -12.61 6.14 -8.92
N ARG A 238 -11.52 6.40 -8.19
CA ARG A 238 -11.31 7.67 -7.49
C ARG A 238 -11.15 8.85 -8.43
N LEU A 239 -10.29 8.75 -9.44
CA LEU A 239 -10.01 9.86 -10.35
C LEU A 239 -11.19 10.13 -11.28
N ALA A 240 -11.86 9.09 -11.78
CA ALA A 240 -13.02 9.22 -12.66
C ALA A 240 -14.35 9.42 -11.91
N HIS A 241 -14.32 9.49 -10.57
CA HIS A 241 -15.50 9.61 -9.70
C HIS A 241 -16.58 8.57 -10.02
N LYS A 242 -16.16 7.30 -10.13
CA LYS A 242 -17.03 6.16 -10.44
C LYS A 242 -17.38 5.38 -9.18
N PRO A 243 -18.60 4.81 -9.11
CA PRO A 243 -19.02 4.00 -7.97
C PRO A 243 -18.20 2.70 -7.86
N PHE A 244 -18.19 2.12 -6.66
CA PHE A 244 -17.61 0.80 -6.41
C PHE A 244 -18.56 -0.30 -6.88
N GLU A 245 -18.35 -0.79 -8.10
CA GLU A 245 -19.22 -1.79 -8.72
C GLU A 245 -18.44 -2.82 -9.54
N VAL A 246 -19.06 -3.99 -9.70
CA VAL A 246 -18.55 -5.05 -10.58
C VAL A 246 -18.84 -4.67 -12.02
N GLN A 247 -17.83 -4.79 -12.86
CA GLN A 247 -17.92 -4.52 -14.30
C GLN A 247 -17.51 -5.76 -15.09
N GLN A 248 -18.08 -5.90 -16.28
CA GLN A 248 -17.58 -6.85 -17.28
C GLN A 248 -16.35 -6.26 -17.98
N ALA A 249 -15.27 -7.02 -18.04
CA ALA A 249 -14.05 -6.67 -18.74
C ALA A 249 -13.66 -7.78 -19.72
N GLU A 250 -13.03 -7.40 -20.82
CA GLU A 250 -12.38 -8.31 -21.75
C GLU A 250 -10.89 -8.36 -21.42
N ALA A 251 -10.41 -9.54 -21.02
CA ALA A 251 -9.05 -9.75 -20.56
C ALA A 251 -8.23 -10.59 -21.54
N THR A 252 -7.01 -10.15 -21.86
CA THR A 252 -6.11 -10.91 -22.74
C THR A 252 -4.70 -10.95 -22.17
N LEU A 253 -4.04 -12.10 -22.32
CA LEU A 253 -2.61 -12.27 -22.05
C LEU A 253 -1.94 -12.68 -23.36
N SER A 254 -0.97 -11.89 -23.81
CA SER A 254 -0.29 -12.09 -25.10
C SER A 254 1.22 -11.93 -24.99
N SER A 255 1.92 -12.43 -26.00
CA SER A 255 3.36 -12.28 -26.19
C SER A 255 3.59 -11.48 -27.48
N PRO A 256 4.26 -10.32 -27.45
CA PRO A 256 4.56 -9.58 -28.68
C PRO A 256 5.53 -10.39 -29.56
N GLU A 257 5.26 -10.47 -30.86
CA GLU A 257 6.07 -11.28 -31.81
C GLU A 257 7.55 -10.88 -31.80
N ASN A 258 7.83 -9.58 -31.69
CA ASN A 258 9.19 -9.04 -31.75
C ASN A 258 9.85 -8.88 -30.35
N GLU A 259 9.18 -9.31 -29.28
CA GLU A 259 9.70 -9.19 -27.90
C GLU A 259 9.40 -10.46 -27.09
N PRO A 260 10.10 -11.59 -27.36
CA PRO A 260 9.77 -12.89 -26.78
C PRO A 260 9.90 -12.94 -25.24
N GLN A 261 10.73 -12.06 -24.68
CA GLN A 261 10.95 -11.90 -23.24
C GLN A 261 9.92 -10.99 -22.55
N THR A 262 8.92 -10.52 -23.30
CA THR A 262 7.87 -9.64 -22.82
C THR A 262 6.52 -10.34 -22.90
N ARG A 263 5.64 -10.01 -21.97
CA ARG A 263 4.21 -10.34 -21.97
C ARG A 263 3.40 -9.07 -21.81
N ILE A 264 2.19 -9.10 -22.34
CA ILE A 264 1.22 -8.02 -22.22
C ILE A 264 -0.07 -8.57 -21.65
N TYR A 265 -0.48 -8.04 -20.50
CA TYR A 265 -1.82 -8.25 -19.98
C TYR A 265 -2.67 -7.01 -20.28
N GLU A 266 -3.79 -7.19 -20.97
CA GLU A 266 -4.71 -6.11 -21.33
C GLU A 266 -6.10 -6.38 -20.75
N LEU A 267 -6.70 -5.34 -20.19
CA LEU A 267 -8.09 -5.29 -19.74
C LEU A 267 -8.82 -4.19 -20.49
N TYR A 268 -9.96 -4.50 -21.07
CA TYR A 268 -10.86 -3.52 -21.68
C TYR A 268 -12.22 -3.55 -20.98
N TYR A 269 -12.68 -2.39 -20.50
CA TYR A 269 -13.97 -2.19 -19.85
C TYR A 269 -14.89 -1.42 -20.81
N PRO A 270 -15.79 -2.10 -21.55
CA PRO A 270 -16.65 -1.45 -22.54
C PRO A 270 -17.55 -0.37 -21.94
N ALA A 271 -18.11 -0.62 -20.76
CA ALA A 271 -19.00 0.33 -20.07
C ALA A 271 -18.33 1.66 -19.74
N HIS A 272 -17.00 1.66 -19.59
CA HIS A 272 -16.21 2.83 -19.21
C HIS A 272 -15.39 3.40 -20.37
N ASN A 273 -15.42 2.76 -21.55
CA ASN A 273 -14.50 3.01 -22.65
C ASN A 273 -13.04 3.10 -22.16
N ARG A 274 -12.65 2.15 -21.28
CA ARG A 274 -11.36 2.16 -20.60
C ARG A 274 -10.53 0.94 -20.97
N ARG A 275 -9.25 1.15 -21.25
CA ARG A 275 -8.29 0.08 -21.49
C ARG A 275 -7.08 0.24 -20.57
N LEU A 276 -6.69 -0.83 -19.88
CA LEU A 276 -5.41 -0.96 -19.20
C LEU A 276 -4.56 -1.96 -19.96
N ARG A 277 -3.29 -1.62 -20.20
CA ARG A 277 -2.29 -2.52 -20.77
C ARG A 277 -1.04 -2.51 -19.91
N ILE A 278 -0.67 -3.66 -19.35
CA ILE A 278 0.52 -3.84 -18.52
C ILE A 278 1.54 -4.68 -19.31
N ARG A 279 2.74 -4.13 -19.49
CA ARG A 279 3.87 -4.83 -20.11
C ARG A 279 4.83 -5.29 -19.01
N PHE A 280 5.18 -6.58 -19.02
CA PHE A 280 6.03 -7.18 -18.00
C PHE A 280 6.93 -8.28 -18.59
N GLU A 281 7.97 -8.63 -17.85
CA GLU A 281 8.90 -9.69 -18.27
C GLU A 281 8.25 -11.07 -18.23
N SER A 282 8.51 -11.88 -19.26
CA SER A 282 8.04 -13.27 -19.29
C SER A 282 8.67 -14.12 -18.22
N GLU A 283 9.94 -13.85 -17.89
CA GLU A 283 10.71 -14.58 -16.89
C GLU A 283 10.46 -14.03 -15.48
N PHE A 284 10.54 -14.91 -14.49
CA PHE A 284 10.51 -14.52 -13.09
C PHE A 284 11.67 -13.52 -12.80
N PRO A 285 11.44 -12.43 -12.03
CA PRO A 285 10.30 -12.18 -11.16
C PRO A 285 9.14 -11.46 -11.84
N HIS A 286 9.01 -11.50 -13.16
CA HIS A 286 7.93 -10.88 -13.95
C HIS A 286 7.85 -9.38 -13.74
N ARG A 287 8.99 -8.69 -13.88
CA ARG A 287 9.06 -7.24 -13.60
C ARG A 287 8.08 -6.48 -14.48
N ILE A 288 7.37 -5.53 -13.89
CA ILE A 288 6.55 -4.60 -14.64
C ILE A 288 7.48 -3.60 -15.32
N LEU A 289 7.44 -3.56 -16.64
CA LEU A 289 8.28 -2.71 -17.49
C LEU A 289 7.60 -1.37 -17.77
N SER A 290 6.31 -1.41 -18.10
CA SER A 290 5.50 -0.23 -18.36
C SER A 290 4.01 -0.54 -18.28
N TRP A 291 3.18 0.49 -18.22
CA TRP A 291 1.75 0.35 -18.45
C TRP A 291 1.17 1.57 -19.16
N GLU A 292 0.04 1.35 -19.81
CA GLU A 292 -0.79 2.39 -20.41
C GLU A 292 -2.23 2.23 -19.92
N GLU A 293 -2.85 3.33 -19.53
CA GLU A 293 -4.26 3.39 -19.13
C GLU A 293 -4.97 4.46 -19.96
N GLN A 294 -5.88 4.04 -20.83
CA GLN A 294 -6.60 4.90 -21.76
C GLN A 294 -8.08 4.97 -21.38
N TYR A 295 -8.62 6.18 -21.22
CA TYR A 295 -10.03 6.42 -20.90
C TYR A 295 -10.43 7.88 -21.21
N PRO A 296 -11.74 8.19 -21.32
CA PRO A 296 -12.22 9.56 -21.39
C PRO A 296 -11.93 10.32 -20.09
N ASP A 297 -11.13 11.37 -20.17
CA ASP A 297 -10.79 12.25 -19.05
C ASP A 297 -11.11 13.72 -19.39
N GLY A 298 -11.41 14.51 -18.37
CA GLY A 298 -11.89 15.89 -18.48
C GLY A 298 -13.39 16.02 -18.20
N PHE A 299 -13.93 17.21 -18.47
CA PHE A 299 -15.27 17.58 -18.01
C PHE A 299 -16.30 17.64 -19.15
N GLY A 300 -17.50 17.14 -18.84
CA GLY A 300 -18.68 17.27 -19.69
C GLY A 300 -18.50 16.65 -21.09
N PRO A 301 -19.19 17.17 -22.11
CA PRO A 301 -19.16 16.59 -23.46
C PRO A 301 -17.81 16.72 -24.16
N ASN A 302 -16.88 17.51 -23.61
CA ASN A 302 -15.55 17.76 -24.19
C ASN A 302 -14.48 16.81 -23.65
N ALA A 303 -14.84 15.83 -22.81
CA ALA A 303 -13.90 14.83 -22.31
C ALA A 303 -13.22 14.12 -23.48
N LYS A 304 -11.89 14.01 -23.41
CA LYS A 304 -11.07 13.42 -24.48
C LYS A 304 -10.55 12.08 -23.99
N VAL A 305 -10.43 11.13 -24.92
CA VAL A 305 -9.70 9.90 -24.63
C VAL A 305 -8.22 10.25 -24.51
N LEU A 306 -7.69 10.13 -23.31
CA LEU A 306 -6.29 10.36 -22.98
C LEU A 306 -5.65 9.07 -22.50
N THR A 307 -4.32 9.00 -22.60
CA THR A 307 -3.56 7.84 -22.19
C THR A 307 -2.59 8.24 -21.09
N THR A 308 -2.83 7.73 -19.88
CA THR A 308 -1.81 7.71 -18.82
C THR A 308 -0.76 6.67 -19.18
N LYS A 309 0.52 6.99 -19.02
CA LYS A 309 1.62 6.06 -19.29
C LYS A 309 2.58 6.03 -18.12
N ALA A 310 3.20 4.89 -17.89
CA ALA A 310 4.41 4.88 -17.07
C ALA A 310 5.44 3.89 -17.57
N SER A 311 6.71 4.27 -17.47
CA SER A 311 7.85 3.48 -17.93
C SER A 311 8.89 3.34 -16.83
N LEU A 312 9.41 2.13 -16.63
CA LEU A 312 10.41 1.83 -15.60
C LEU A 312 11.66 2.70 -15.78
N ILE A 313 12.07 3.39 -14.73
CA ILE A 313 13.33 4.15 -14.67
C ILE A 313 14.41 3.26 -14.09
N ASN A 314 14.27 2.88 -12.82
CA ASN A 314 15.24 2.06 -12.12
C ASN A 314 14.62 1.27 -10.96
N ARG A 315 15.41 0.35 -10.40
CA ARG A 315 15.01 -0.55 -9.33
C ARG A 315 16.11 -0.72 -8.28
N LEU A 316 15.68 -0.84 -7.03
CA LEU A 316 16.52 -1.30 -5.91
C LEU A 316 15.89 -2.53 -5.23
N ASN A 317 16.73 -3.50 -4.85
CA ASN A 317 16.32 -4.59 -3.97
C ASN A 317 17.03 -4.44 -2.62
N THR A 318 16.32 -3.95 -1.62
CA THR A 318 16.92 -3.49 -0.35
C THR A 318 15.96 -3.59 0.83
N ALA A 319 16.50 -3.64 2.04
CA ALA A 319 15.74 -3.56 3.29
C ALA A 319 15.47 -2.08 3.65
N TYR A 320 14.70 -1.38 2.81
CA TYR A 320 14.55 0.09 2.87
C TYR A 320 14.04 0.63 4.21
N TRP A 321 13.30 -0.18 4.99
CA TRP A 321 12.85 0.20 6.33
C TRP A 321 13.99 0.37 7.34
N ARG A 322 15.23 -0.01 7.00
CA ARG A 322 16.45 0.28 7.78
C ARG A 322 17.24 1.47 7.20
N GLN A 323 16.75 2.09 6.12
CA GLN A 323 17.44 3.12 5.34
C GLN A 323 16.67 4.46 5.40
N HIS A 324 16.33 4.90 6.61
CA HIS A 324 15.48 6.06 6.86
C HIS A 324 16.23 7.33 7.32
N ASN A 325 17.53 7.24 7.60
CA ASN A 325 18.35 8.39 8.00
C ASN A 325 18.76 9.24 6.78
N ASN A 326 19.07 10.53 6.98
CA ASN A 326 19.48 11.46 5.91
C ASN A 326 20.66 10.97 5.06
N GLU A 327 21.59 10.18 5.64
CA GLU A 327 22.69 9.57 4.89
C GLU A 327 22.22 8.66 3.74
N HIS A 328 20.98 8.16 3.80
CA HIS A 328 20.36 7.31 2.79
C HIS A 328 19.60 8.09 1.72
N GLU A 329 19.52 9.42 1.80
CA GLU A 329 18.77 10.24 0.84
C GLU A 329 19.21 10.00 -0.61
N GLY A 330 20.51 9.78 -0.83
CA GLY A 330 21.07 9.46 -2.15
C GLY A 330 20.49 8.20 -2.81
N LEU A 331 19.81 7.32 -2.08
CA LEU A 331 19.06 6.19 -2.66
C LEU A 331 17.88 6.65 -3.52
N ARG A 332 17.33 7.84 -3.26
CA ARG A 332 16.27 8.44 -4.10
C ARG A 332 16.79 8.77 -5.49
N ALA A 333 17.99 9.33 -5.59
CA ALA A 333 18.64 9.63 -6.85
C ALA A 333 18.91 8.36 -7.67
N GLN A 334 19.27 7.24 -7.03
CA GLN A 334 19.40 5.95 -7.72
C GLN A 334 18.08 5.49 -8.33
N LEU A 335 16.95 5.80 -7.70
CA LEU A 335 15.60 5.54 -8.22
C LEU A 335 15.11 6.64 -9.19
N GLY A 336 15.94 7.62 -9.57
CA GLY A 336 15.53 8.73 -10.42
C GLY A 336 14.35 9.53 -9.86
N LEU A 337 14.18 9.52 -8.54
CA LEU A 337 13.14 10.29 -7.85
C LEU A 337 13.67 11.67 -7.46
N PRO A 338 12.81 12.71 -7.38
CA PRO A 338 13.21 14.02 -6.87
C PRO A 338 13.82 13.92 -5.45
N GLU A 339 14.77 14.79 -5.13
CA GLU A 339 15.34 14.92 -3.77
C GLU A 339 14.26 15.29 -2.74
N GLY A 340 14.55 15.01 -1.46
CA GLY A 340 13.58 14.96 -0.36
C GLY A 340 13.13 16.31 0.17
#